data_AF-A0A7N2KZV1-F1
#
_entry.id   AF-A0A7N2KZV1-F1
#
_cell.length_a   1.000
_cell.length_b   1.000
_cell.length_c   1.000
_cell.angle_alpha   90.00
_cell.angle_beta   90.00
_cell.angle_gamma   90.00
#
_symmetry.space_group_name_H-M   'P 1'
#
loop_
_entity.id
_entity.type
_entity.pdbx_description
1 polymer ?
#
loop_
_entity_poly.entity_id
_entity_poly.type
_entity_poly.pdbx_seq_one_letter_code
_entity_poly.pdbx_strand_id
1 'polypeptide(L)'
;MAYYGSRLVMYHNAKGGTVFVVGTAIAMGHFGDGLSNLKYFAEASATGERIMKVTKRVPKIDSDNMEGEIIENVSGNEEFKHVEFSYPSRPESIIFKDFCLEIPAGKTVALLGGNGSGIGMAIFA
;
A
#
# COMPACT_ATOMS: atom_id res chain seq x y z
N MET A 1 31.27 35.13 -15.06
CA MET A 1 31.33 35.24 -16.53
C MET A 1 31.98 36.53 -17.02
N ALA A 2 31.58 37.72 -16.52
CA ALA A 2 32.14 38.98 -17.00
C ALA A 2 33.68 39.12 -16.84
N TYR A 3 34.24 38.76 -15.68
CA TYR A 3 35.68 38.88 -15.40
C TYR A 3 36.56 37.93 -16.25
N TYR A 4 36.16 36.67 -16.36
CA TYR A 4 36.91 35.69 -17.15
C TYR A 4 36.68 35.89 -18.65
N GLY A 5 35.46 36.26 -19.04
CA GLY A 5 35.09 36.58 -20.42
C GLY A 5 35.87 37.77 -20.98
N SER A 6 36.10 38.83 -20.19
CA SER A 6 36.90 39.97 -20.63
C SER A 6 38.37 39.59 -20.87
N ARG A 7 38.97 38.76 -20.01
CA ARG A 7 40.34 38.26 -20.22
C ARG A 7 40.49 37.38 -21.46
N LEU A 8 39.47 36.57 -21.78
CA LEU A 8 39.45 35.76 -23.00
C LEU A 8 39.47 36.61 -24.27
N VAL A 9 38.74 37.73 -24.27
CA VAL A 9 38.73 38.68 -25.38
C VAL A 9 40.07 39.43 -25.47
N MET A 10 40.63 39.86 -24.34
CA MET A 10 41.86 40.66 -24.30
C MET A 10 43.15 39.88 -24.56
N TYR A 11 43.26 38.64 -24.05
CA TYR A 11 44.53 37.89 -24.04
C TYR A 11 44.52 36.63 -24.90
N HIS A 12 43.34 36.13 -25.26
CA HIS A 12 43.19 34.86 -26.00
C HIS A 12 42.45 35.02 -27.33
N ASN A 13 42.31 36.26 -27.82
CA ASN A 13 41.72 36.61 -29.12
C ASN A 13 40.30 36.05 -29.33
N ALA A 14 39.55 35.81 -28.24
CA ALA A 14 38.18 35.35 -28.32
C ALA A 14 37.26 36.47 -28.84
N LYS A 15 36.30 36.13 -29.71
CA LYS A 15 35.32 37.10 -30.21
C LYS A 15 34.34 37.47 -29.10
N GLY A 16 34.19 38.77 -28.81
CA GLY A 16 33.29 39.27 -27.78
C GLY A 16 31.83 38.83 -27.96
N GLY A 17 31.36 38.74 -29.21
CA GLY A 17 30.03 38.22 -29.52
C GLY A 17 29.81 36.77 -29.07
N THR A 18 30.83 35.91 -29.19
CA THR A 18 30.76 34.51 -28.72
C THR A 18 30.69 34.44 -27.21
N VAL A 19 31.49 35.26 -26.50
CA VAL A 19 31.46 35.34 -25.03
C VAL A 19 30.09 35.84 -24.53
N PHE A 20 29.51 36.81 -25.22
CA PHE A 20 28.17 37.33 -24.92
C PHE A 20 27.08 36.26 -25.14
N VAL A 21 27.08 35.59 -26.28
CA VAL A 21 26.10 34.54 -26.60
C VAL A 21 26.18 33.38 -25.60
N VAL A 22 27.39 32.91 -25.26
CA VAL A 22 27.57 31.84 -24.26
C VAL A 22 27.10 32.29 -22.87
N GLY A 23 27.42 33.53 -22.47
CA GLY A 23 26.95 34.08 -21.19
C GLY A 23 25.44 34.14 -21.10
N THR A 24 24.78 34.64 -22.15
CA THR A 24 23.32 34.73 -22.23
C THR A 24 22.65 33.36 -22.28
N ALA A 25 23.23 32.39 -23.01
CA ALA A 25 22.72 31.02 -23.07
C ALA A 25 22.75 30.31 -21.71
N ILE A 26 23.80 30.52 -20.91
CA ILE A 26 23.89 29.98 -19.55
C ILE A 26 22.91 30.69 -18.62
N ALA A 27 22.77 32.02 -18.72
CA ALA A 27 21.89 32.80 -17.87
C ALA A 27 20.39 32.55 -18.14
N MET A 28 20.02 32.34 -19.40
CA MET A 28 18.65 32.01 -19.81
C MET A 28 18.34 30.51 -19.73
N GLY A 29 19.30 29.68 -19.30
CA GLY A 29 19.06 28.26 -19.07
C GLY A 29 18.07 28.06 -17.92
N HIS A 30 16.87 27.58 -18.20
CA HIS A 30 15.78 27.32 -17.25
C HIS A 30 16.02 26.09 -16.34
N PHE A 31 17.24 25.88 -15.85
CA PHE A 31 17.57 24.73 -15.01
C PHE A 31 16.87 24.78 -13.64
N GLY A 32 16.65 25.99 -13.11
CA GLY A 32 15.98 26.19 -11.81
C GLY A 32 14.48 25.89 -11.84
N ASP A 33 13.81 26.13 -12.96
CA ASP A 33 12.35 26.03 -13.05
C ASP A 33 11.87 24.57 -12.91
N GLY A 34 12.64 23.62 -13.45
CA GLY A 34 12.37 22.19 -13.29
C GLY A 34 12.55 21.69 -11.84
N LEU A 35 13.45 22.30 -11.06
CA LEU A 35 13.72 21.89 -9.68
C LEU A 35 12.54 22.16 -8.74
N SER A 36 11.72 23.17 -9.03
CA SER A 36 10.52 23.48 -8.25
C SER A 36 9.51 22.31 -8.21
N ASN A 37 9.48 21.48 -9.26
CA ASN A 37 8.57 20.35 -9.39
C ASN A 37 9.14 19.03 -8.83
N LEU A 38 10.42 19.01 -8.44
CA LEU A 38 11.10 17.79 -7.97
C LEU A 38 10.43 17.20 -6.72
N LYS A 39 9.93 18.06 -5.83
CA LYS A 39 9.18 17.64 -4.63
C LYS A 39 7.94 16.83 -5.00
N TYR A 40 7.13 17.33 -5.94
CA TYR A 40 5.91 16.64 -6.35
C TYR A 40 6.20 15.29 -7.01
N PHE A 41 7.27 15.20 -7.80
CA PHE A 41 7.70 13.94 -8.39
C PHE A 41 8.11 12.92 -7.32
N ALA A 42 8.87 13.35 -6.31
CA ALA A 42 9.26 12.49 -5.20
C ALA A 42 8.05 11.99 -4.38
N GLU A 43 7.11 12.88 -4.07
CA GLU A 43 5.87 12.53 -3.37
C GLU A 43 4.98 11.57 -4.19
N ALA A 44 4.87 11.80 -5.50
CA ALA A 44 4.14 10.93 -6.41
C ALA A 44 4.76 9.54 -6.49
N SER A 45 6.09 9.46 -6.59
CA SER A 45 6.83 8.19 -6.60
C SER A 45 6.62 7.40 -5.30
N ALA A 46 6.72 8.06 -4.14
CA ALA A 46 6.51 7.42 -2.84
C ALA A 46 5.08 6.91 -2.66
N THR A 47 4.09 7.67 -3.13
CA THR A 47 2.68 7.26 -3.09
C THR A 47 2.40 6.12 -4.06
N GLY A 48 2.97 6.17 -5.27
CA GLY A 48 2.88 5.10 -6.24
C GLY A 48 3.42 3.77 -5.71
N GLU A 49 4.53 3.79 -4.99
CA GLU A 49 5.09 2.60 -4.34
C GLU A 49 4.11 1.98 -3.33
N ARG A 50 3.44 2.80 -2.52
CA ARG A 50 2.45 2.33 -1.53
C ARG A 50 1.25 1.67 -2.20
N ILE A 51 0.70 2.29 -3.25
CA ILE A 51 -0.42 1.72 -4.02
C ILE A 51 0.00 0.40 -4.64
N MET A 52 1.17 0.36 -5.27
CA MET A 52 1.70 -0.84 -5.90
C MET A 52 1.90 -1.99 -4.90
N LYS A 53 2.33 -1.70 -3.67
CA LYS A 53 2.43 -2.69 -2.59
C LYS A 53 1.08 -3.30 -2.23
N VAL A 54 0.00 -2.50 -2.20
CA VAL A 54 -1.35 -3.01 -1.93
C VAL A 54 -1.84 -3.86 -3.10
N THR A 55 -1.69 -3.39 -4.33
CA THR A 55 -2.14 -4.10 -5.55
C THR A 55 -1.44 -5.44 -5.73
N LYS A 56 -0.14 -5.52 -5.44
CA LYS A 56 0.64 -6.76 -5.59
C LYS A 56 0.51 -7.73 -4.40
N ARG A 57 -0.23 -7.35 -3.35
CA ARG A 57 -0.37 -8.21 -2.16
C ARG A 57 -1.33 -9.36 -2.47
N VAL A 58 -0.85 -10.59 -2.36
CA VAL A 58 -1.70 -11.78 -2.36
C VAL A 58 -2.28 -11.97 -0.93
N PRO A 59 -3.62 -11.94 -0.75
CA PRO A 59 -4.22 -12.20 0.56
C PRO A 59 -4.08 -13.69 0.94
N LYS A 60 -4.06 -13.99 2.24
CA LYS A 60 -4.02 -15.39 2.72
C LYS A 60 -5.29 -16.17 2.39
N ILE A 61 -6.42 -15.46 2.37
CA ILE A 61 -7.71 -15.97 1.92
C ILE A 61 -7.95 -15.28 0.59
N ASP A 62 -7.81 -16.04 -0.49
CA ASP A 62 -8.00 -15.55 -1.85
C ASP A 62 -9.43 -15.86 -2.29
N SER A 63 -10.25 -14.80 -2.39
CA SER A 63 -11.64 -14.91 -2.84
C SER A 63 -11.76 -15.19 -4.34
N ASP A 64 -10.72 -14.88 -5.11
CA ASP A 64 -10.74 -14.97 -6.57
C ASP A 64 -10.20 -16.34 -7.04
N ASN A 65 -9.61 -17.12 -6.11
CA ASN A 65 -9.16 -18.48 -6.40
C ASN A 65 -10.36 -19.45 -6.50
N MET A 66 -10.58 -19.98 -7.70
CA MET A 66 -11.62 -20.98 -7.98
C MET A 66 -11.15 -22.45 -7.85
N GLU A 67 -9.93 -22.69 -7.34
CA GLU A 67 -9.42 -24.04 -7.07
C GLU A 67 -10.13 -24.75 -5.89
N GLY A 68 -11.01 -24.03 -5.17
CA GLY A 68 -11.80 -24.60 -4.09
C GLY A 68 -12.79 -25.68 -4.55
N GLU A 69 -13.24 -26.50 -3.60
CA GLU A 69 -14.26 -27.52 -3.85
C GLU A 69 -15.66 -26.89 -3.82
N ILE A 70 -16.44 -27.12 -4.88
CA ILE A 70 -17.85 -26.74 -4.93
C ILE A 70 -18.67 -27.93 -4.48
N ILE A 71 -19.28 -27.85 -3.30
CA ILE A 71 -20.12 -28.91 -2.74
C ILE A 71 -21.54 -28.76 -3.31
N GLU A 72 -21.98 -29.71 -4.15
CA GLU A 72 -23.30 -29.67 -4.81
C GLU A 72 -24.49 -29.82 -3.85
N ASN A 73 -24.33 -30.65 -2.80
CA ASN A 73 -25.35 -30.91 -1.80
C ASN A 73 -24.79 -30.69 -0.39
N VAL A 74 -25.21 -29.60 0.23
CA VAL A 74 -24.85 -29.25 1.62
C VAL A 74 -25.99 -29.71 2.54
N SER A 75 -25.69 -30.62 3.48
CA SER A 75 -26.68 -31.13 4.44
C SER A 75 -27.12 -30.10 5.47
N GLY A 76 -26.33 -29.03 5.65
CA GLY A 76 -26.59 -27.96 6.63
C GLY A 76 -26.25 -28.34 8.07
N ASN A 77 -25.48 -29.41 8.29
CA ASN A 77 -24.87 -29.69 9.58
C ASN A 77 -23.59 -28.87 9.71
N GLU A 78 -23.54 -27.98 10.70
CA GLU A 78 -22.40 -27.13 10.97
C GLU A 78 -21.76 -27.52 12.31
N GLU A 79 -20.44 -27.55 12.37
CA GLU A 79 -19.72 -27.97 13.57
C GLU A 79 -18.44 -27.16 13.74
N PHE A 80 -18.31 -26.49 14.88
CA PHE A 80 -17.08 -25.88 15.35
C PHE A 80 -16.35 -26.88 16.25
N LYS A 81 -15.10 -27.23 15.92
CA LYS A 81 -14.26 -28.16 16.69
C LYS A 81 -13.00 -27.48 17.19
N HIS A 82 -12.83 -27.43 18.51
CA HIS A 82 -11.60 -26.96 19.17
C HIS A 82 -11.12 -25.61 18.60
N VAL A 83 -12.04 -24.69 18.36
CA VAL A 83 -11.73 -23.42 17.70
C VAL A 83 -11.02 -22.49 18.68
N GLU A 84 -9.81 -22.07 18.31
CA GLU A 84 -9.05 -21.04 18.99
C GLU A 84 -8.95 -19.81 18.08
N PHE A 85 -9.43 -18.68 18.56
CA PHE A 85 -9.47 -17.45 17.77
C PHE A 85 -9.06 -16.23 18.58
N SER A 86 -8.19 -15.42 17.98
CA SER A 86 -7.82 -14.09 18.43
C SER A 86 -7.81 -13.15 17.23
N TYR A 87 -8.18 -11.88 17.44
CA TYR A 87 -8.05 -10.90 16.38
C TYR A 87 -6.58 -10.61 16.10
N PRO A 88 -6.14 -10.51 14.83
CA PRO A 88 -4.76 -10.14 14.50
C PRO A 88 -4.33 -8.78 15.08
N SER A 89 -5.28 -7.87 15.31
CA SER A 89 -5.04 -6.56 15.94
C SER A 89 -4.83 -6.63 17.45
N ARG A 90 -5.24 -7.72 18.11
CA ARG A 90 -5.16 -7.94 19.57
C ARG A 90 -4.87 -9.41 19.86
N PRO A 91 -3.65 -9.91 19.55
CA PRO A 91 -3.31 -11.33 19.68
C PRO A 91 -3.38 -11.83 21.13
N GLU A 92 -3.09 -10.97 22.11
CA GLU A 92 -3.12 -11.31 23.54
C GLU A 92 -4.54 -11.57 24.08
N SER A 93 -5.56 -11.11 23.36
CA SER A 93 -6.97 -11.23 23.77
C SER A 93 -7.62 -12.38 23.01
N ILE A 94 -7.52 -13.58 23.57
CA ILE A 94 -8.18 -14.77 23.04
C ILE A 94 -9.70 -14.62 23.21
N ILE A 95 -10.45 -14.71 22.10
CA ILE A 95 -11.90 -14.60 22.10
C ILE A 95 -12.52 -16.00 22.25
N PHE A 96 -12.05 -16.97 21.46
CA PHE A 96 -12.41 -18.37 21.61
C PHE A 96 -11.18 -19.15 22.04
N LYS A 97 -11.33 -19.90 23.13
CA LYS A 97 -10.34 -20.85 23.61
C LYS A 97 -11.01 -22.20 23.68
N ASP A 98 -10.64 -23.08 22.77
CA ASP A 98 -11.19 -24.44 22.68
C ASP A 98 -12.72 -24.48 22.52
N PHE A 99 -13.26 -23.62 21.64
CA PHE A 99 -14.71 -23.52 21.43
C PHE A 99 -15.22 -24.69 20.57
N CYS A 100 -16.23 -25.39 21.09
CA CYS A 100 -16.90 -26.48 20.39
C CYS A 100 -18.42 -26.22 20.35
N LEU A 101 -19.02 -26.33 19.17
CA LEU A 101 -20.46 -26.16 18.96
C LEU A 101 -20.93 -27.03 17.80
N GLU A 102 -22.00 -27.79 17.99
CA GLU A 102 -22.64 -28.56 16.94
C GLU A 102 -24.04 -28.01 16.66
N ILE A 103 -24.32 -27.73 15.39
CA ILE A 103 -25.61 -27.21 14.90
C ILE A 103 -26.17 -28.22 13.89
N PRO A 104 -27.13 -29.06 14.29
CA PRO A 104 -27.78 -29.98 13.37
C PRO A 104 -28.62 -29.26 12.32
N ALA A 105 -28.71 -29.87 11.14
CA ALA A 105 -29.49 -29.35 10.02
C ALA A 105 -30.95 -29.05 10.41
N GLY A 106 -31.41 -27.86 10.01
CA GLY A 106 -32.78 -27.41 10.27
C GLY A 106 -33.06 -27.02 11.74
N LYS A 107 -32.03 -26.95 12.60
CA LYS A 107 -32.15 -26.41 13.95
C LYS A 107 -31.66 -24.97 14.01
N THR A 108 -32.25 -24.19 14.91
CA THR A 108 -31.82 -22.83 15.22
C THR A 108 -31.18 -22.84 16.59
N VAL A 109 -29.93 -22.38 16.66
CA VAL A 109 -29.21 -22.19 17.91
C VAL A 109 -29.07 -20.69 18.16
N ALA A 110 -29.41 -20.24 19.37
CA ALA A 110 -29.22 -18.87 19.80
C ALA A 110 -27.95 -18.75 20.65
N LEU A 111 -27.00 -17.95 20.20
CA LEU A 111 -25.82 -17.60 20.97
C LEU A 111 -26.12 -16.35 21.81
N LEU A 112 -26.10 -16.52 23.14
CA LEU A 112 -26.40 -15.46 24.11
C LEU A 112 -25.20 -15.22 25.02
N GLY A 113 -24.99 -13.96 25.42
CA GLY A 113 -23.88 -13.58 26.29
C GLY A 113 -23.65 -12.07 26.33
N GLY A 114 -22.81 -11.66 27.27
CA GLY A 114 -22.57 -10.25 27.58
C GLY A 114 -21.70 -9.53 26.55
N ASN A 115 -21.59 -8.21 26.70
CA ASN A 115 -20.66 -7.41 25.91
C ASN A 115 -19.22 -7.97 26.02
N GLY A 116 -18.58 -8.20 24.87
CA GLY A 116 -17.22 -8.74 24.80
C GLY A 116 -17.12 -10.28 24.84
N SER A 117 -18.24 -11.00 24.92
CA SER A 117 -18.27 -12.48 24.92
C SER A 117 -17.85 -13.14 23.60
N GLY A 118 -17.65 -12.36 22.52
CA GLY A 118 -17.23 -12.93 21.24
C GLY A 118 -18.35 -13.56 20.42
N ILE A 119 -19.63 -13.44 20.80
CA ILE A 119 -20.76 -14.04 20.06
C ILE A 119 -20.78 -13.65 18.59
N GLY A 120 -20.58 -12.37 18.30
CA GLY A 120 -20.48 -11.91 16.91
C GLY A 120 -19.36 -12.62 16.14
N MET A 121 -18.31 -13.07 16.82
CA MET A 121 -17.20 -13.80 16.20
C MET A 121 -17.52 -15.21 15.82
N ALA A 122 -18.51 -15.86 16.42
CA ALA A 122 -18.92 -17.19 15.98
C ALA A 122 -19.52 -17.18 14.56
N ILE A 123 -19.96 -16.01 14.08
CA ILE A 123 -20.49 -15.82 12.72
C ILE A 123 -19.35 -15.54 11.72
N PHE A 124 -18.23 -14.96 12.18
CA PHE A 124 -17.09 -14.58 11.32
C PHE A 124 -15.95 -15.61 11.31
N ALA A 125 -15.94 -16.53 12.28
CA ALA A 125 -14.99 -17.63 12.39
C ALA A 125 -15.40 -18.77 11.47
#